data_AF-A0A950LUQ9-F1
#
_entry.id   AF-A0A950LUQ9-F1
#
_cell.length_a   1.000
_cell.length_b   1.000
_cell.length_c   1.000
_cell.angle_alpha   90.00
_cell.angle_beta   90.00
_cell.angle_gamma   90.00
#
_symmetry.space_group_name_H-M   'P 1'
#
loop_
_entity.id
_entity.type
_entity.pdbx_description
1 polymer ?
#
loop_
_entity_poly.entity_id
_entity_poly.type
_entity_poly.pdbx_seq_one_letter_code
_entity_poly.pdbx_strand_id
1 'polypeptide(L)'
;LSSGGEKPDRHRDQEFELSVHPTRKEVMRWWEEGWQIVFSAISSLKGEDLERAVTIRGEPHTVLQAVNRQIAHYAYHIGQIVFLAKHLRSGEWQSLSIPRGKSEEVNERAMAKRRAGQ
;
A
#
# COMPACT_ATOMS: atom_id res chain seq x y z
N LEU A 1 -0.92 3.09 21.92
CA LEU A 1 -1.49 3.96 20.86
C LEU A 1 -1.75 5.40 21.36
N SER A 2 -1.00 5.91 22.34
CA SER A 2 -1.23 7.24 22.96
C SER A 2 -0.32 8.35 22.42
N SER A 3 0.62 8.08 21.50
CA SER A 3 1.65 9.05 21.10
C SER A 3 1.29 9.91 19.88
N GLY A 4 0.04 9.90 19.40
CA GLY A 4 -0.38 10.75 18.28
C GLY A 4 0.29 10.46 16.93
N GLY A 5 1.01 9.33 16.81
CA GLY A 5 1.70 8.89 15.60
C GLY A 5 3.20 9.23 15.55
N GLU A 6 3.66 10.21 16.34
CA GLU A 6 5.10 10.46 16.51
C GLU A 6 5.59 9.67 17.73
N LYS A 7 6.76 9.05 17.61
CA LYS A 7 7.43 8.40 18.74
C LYS A 7 8.60 9.29 19.19
N PRO A 8 8.93 9.36 20.49
CA PRO A 8 10.04 10.18 20.97
C PRO A 8 11.40 9.84 20.33
N ASP A 9 11.55 8.61 19.85
CA ASP A 9 12.73 8.06 19.18
C ASP A 9 12.68 8.14 17.64
N ARG A 10 11.66 8.78 17.07
CA ARG A 10 11.51 8.89 15.61
C ARG A 10 12.31 10.08 15.06
N HIS A 11 13.33 9.77 14.25
CA HIS A 11 14.11 10.77 13.50
C HIS A 11 13.79 10.69 12.01
N ARG A 12 12.77 11.45 11.58
CA ARG A 12 12.24 11.39 10.21
C ARG A 12 13.31 11.57 9.13
N ASP A 13 14.23 12.51 9.29
CA ASP A 13 15.21 12.81 8.23
C ASP A 13 16.19 11.65 8.03
N GLN A 14 16.57 10.97 9.12
CA GLN A 14 17.40 9.77 9.07
C GLN A 14 16.69 8.59 8.37
N GLU A 15 15.35 8.56 8.30
CA GLU A 15 14.61 7.55 7.54
C GLU A 15 14.92 7.60 6.03
N PHE A 16 15.49 8.71 5.53
CA PHE A 16 15.85 8.91 4.13
C PHE A 16 17.37 8.88 3.88
N GLU A 17 18.18 8.74 4.93
CA GLU A 17 19.64 8.63 4.83
C GLU A 17 20.03 7.17 4.55
N LEU A 18 20.22 6.83 3.28
CA LEU A 18 20.75 5.53 2.88
C LEU A 18 22.28 5.55 2.99
N SER A 19 22.84 4.97 4.06
CA SER A 19 24.28 4.87 4.27
C SER A 19 24.98 3.95 3.24
N VAL A 20 24.23 3.04 2.61
CA VAL A 20 24.67 2.11 1.55
C VAL A 20 23.52 1.89 0.56
N HIS A 21 23.81 1.69 -0.73
CA HIS A 21 22.80 1.27 -1.70
C HIS A 21 22.26 -0.12 -1.33
N PRO A 22 20.98 -0.24 -0.93
CA PRO A 22 20.45 -1.52 -0.49
C PRO A 22 20.31 -2.49 -1.66
N THR A 23 20.63 -3.75 -1.43
CA THR A 23 20.35 -4.81 -2.39
C THR A 23 18.84 -5.03 -2.52
N ARG A 24 18.40 -5.59 -3.65
CA ARG A 24 16.99 -5.99 -3.81
C ARG A 24 16.50 -6.88 -2.65
N LYS A 25 17.36 -7.78 -2.16
CA LYS A 25 17.02 -8.68 -1.05
C LYS A 25 16.71 -7.91 0.23
N GLU A 26 17.51 -6.89 0.54
CA GLU A 26 17.29 -6.05 1.73
C GLU A 26 16.01 -5.20 1.59
N VAL A 27 15.79 -4.58 0.43
CA VAL A 27 14.56 -3.82 0.16
C VAL A 27 13.32 -4.71 0.32
N MET A 28 13.35 -5.92 -0.23
CA MET A 28 12.22 -6.86 -0.10
C MET A 28 12.03 -7.35 1.34
N ARG A 29 13.11 -7.52 2.11
CA ARG A 29 13.02 -7.85 3.54
C ARG A 29 12.33 -6.74 4.32
N TRP A 30 12.75 -5.48 4.14
CA TRP A 30 12.12 -4.33 4.80
C TRP A 30 10.66 -4.16 4.40
N TRP A 31 10.36 -4.36 3.12
CA TRP A 31 8.99 -4.36 2.61
C TRP A 31 8.12 -5.37 3.36
N GLU A 32 8.57 -6.63 3.45
CA GLU A 32 7.83 -7.68 4.15
C GLU A 32 7.67 -7.37 5.65
N GLU A 33 8.76 -6.98 6.33
CA GLU A 33 8.73 -6.62 7.74
C GLU A 33 7.75 -5.48 8.03
N GLY A 34 7.75 -4.44 7.19
CA GLY A 34 6.83 -3.31 7.32
C GLY A 34 5.36 -3.72 7.15
N TRP A 35 5.06 -4.54 6.14
CA TRP A 35 3.69 -5.02 5.90
C TRP A 35 3.21 -6.01 6.97
N GLN A 36 4.09 -6.87 7.49
CA GLN A 36 3.74 -7.77 8.59
C GLN A 36 3.27 -7.02 9.83
N ILE A 37 3.85 -5.85 10.14
CA ILE A 37 3.37 -4.99 11.23
C ILE A 37 1.94 -4.52 10.96
N VAL A 38 1.65 -4.07 9.73
CA VAL A 38 0.31 -3.60 9.34
C VAL A 38 -0.72 -4.74 9.41
N PHE A 39 -0.40 -5.90 8.83
CA PHE A 39 -1.31 -7.05 8.81
C PHE A 39 -1.55 -7.60 10.21
N SER A 40 -0.51 -7.69 11.04
CA SER A 40 -0.65 -8.10 12.44
C SER A 40 -1.59 -7.14 13.19
N ALA A 41 -1.40 -5.82 13.04
CA ALA A 41 -2.27 -4.83 13.64
C ALA A 41 -3.73 -4.98 13.19
N ILE A 42 -3.98 -5.07 11.88
CA ILE A 42 -5.35 -5.20 11.34
C ILE A 42 -6.00 -6.52 11.78
N SER A 43 -5.28 -7.64 11.71
CA SER A 43 -5.81 -8.97 12.04
C SER A 43 -6.22 -9.11 13.51
N SER A 44 -5.66 -8.28 14.39
CA SER A 44 -6.02 -8.26 15.81
C SER A 44 -7.30 -7.46 16.12
N LEU A 45 -7.82 -6.68 15.16
CA LEU A 45 -9.02 -5.86 15.38
C LEU A 45 -10.29 -6.70 15.32
N LYS A 46 -11.23 -6.38 16.21
CA LYS A 46 -12.61 -6.88 16.15
C LYS A 46 -13.53 -5.80 15.57
N GLY A 47 -14.76 -6.19 15.22
CA GLY A 47 -15.76 -5.23 14.71
C GLY A 47 -16.01 -4.07 15.67
N GLU A 48 -16.07 -4.35 16.97
CA GLU A 48 -16.22 -3.35 18.04
C GLU A 48 -15.06 -2.35 18.13
N ASP A 49 -13.85 -2.73 17.70
CA ASP A 49 -12.69 -1.83 17.71
C ASP A 49 -12.78 -0.73 16.64
N LEU A 50 -13.58 -0.93 15.59
CA LEU A 50 -13.62 -0.01 14.45
C LEU A 50 -14.11 1.40 14.81
N GLU A 51 -14.97 1.50 15.83
CA GLU A 51 -15.53 2.76 16.33
C GLU A 51 -14.65 3.40 17.42
N ARG A 52 -13.66 2.68 17.94
CA ARG A 52 -12.78 3.18 19.01
C ARG A 52 -12.03 4.43 18.55
N ALA A 53 -11.99 5.44 19.42
CA ALA A 53 -11.23 6.66 19.16
C ALA A 53 -9.71 6.40 19.25
N VAL A 54 -8.98 6.97 18.30
CA VAL A 54 -7.53 7.05 18.23
C VAL A 54 -7.14 8.48 17.87
N THR A 55 -5.99 8.95 18.34
CA THR A 55 -5.51 10.30 18.04
C THR A 55 -4.41 10.23 17.00
N ILE A 56 -4.53 11.02 15.92
CA ILE A 56 -3.51 11.17 14.88
C ILE A 56 -3.20 12.66 14.79
N ARG A 57 -1.95 13.06 15.09
CA ARG A 57 -1.52 14.47 15.06
C ARG A 57 -2.42 15.43 15.84
N GLY A 58 -2.91 14.96 17.00
CA GLY A 58 -3.81 15.74 17.88
C GLY A 58 -5.29 15.68 17.50
N GLU A 59 -5.65 15.09 16.35
CA GLU A 59 -7.04 15.00 15.91
C GLU A 59 -7.65 13.63 16.22
N PRO A 60 -8.85 13.58 16.85
CA PRO A 60 -9.54 12.34 17.12
C PRO A 60 -10.08 11.73 15.82
N HIS A 61 -9.87 10.43 15.66
CA HIS A 61 -10.35 9.61 14.56
C HIS A 61 -10.89 8.30 15.12
N THR A 62 -11.83 7.66 14.44
CA THR A 62 -12.13 6.24 14.68
C THR A 62 -11.00 5.37 14.10
N VAL A 63 -10.87 4.14 14.60
CA VAL A 63 -9.96 3.15 14.00
C VAL A 63 -10.28 2.95 12.51
N LEU A 64 -11.56 2.92 12.13
CA LEU A 64 -11.96 2.83 10.72
C LEU A 64 -11.46 4.01 9.88
N GLN A 65 -11.60 5.24 10.37
CA GLN A 65 -11.07 6.43 9.69
C GLN A 65 -9.54 6.35 9.57
N ALA A 66 -8.84 5.91 10.61
CA ALA A 66 -7.40 5.73 10.60
C ALA A 66 -6.95 4.69 9.54
N VAL A 67 -7.64 3.56 9.45
CA VAL A 67 -7.37 2.51 8.44
C VAL A 67 -7.62 3.06 7.03
N ASN A 68 -8.75 3.72 6.79
CA ASN A 68 -9.07 4.27 5.48
C ASN A 68 -8.03 5.32 5.03
N ARG A 69 -7.59 6.18 5.96
CA ARG A 69 -6.51 7.14 5.72
C ARG A 69 -5.21 6.45 5.30
N GLN A 70 -4.84 5.35 5.96
CA GLN A 70 -3.63 4.59 5.63
C GLN A 70 -3.73 3.90 4.26
N ILE A 71 -4.88 3.32 3.91
CA ILE A 71 -5.09 2.70 2.59
C ILE A 71 -4.88 3.73 1.47
N ALA A 72 -5.47 4.92 1.60
CA ALA A 72 -5.30 5.99 0.62
C ALA A 72 -3.83 6.44 0.52
N HIS A 73 -3.14 6.56 1.66
CA HIS A 73 -1.73 6.92 1.72
C HIS A 73 -0.82 5.88 1.05
N TYR A 74 -1.07 4.58 1.27
CA TYR A 74 -0.33 3.51 0.61
C TYR A 74 -0.57 3.50 -0.89
N ALA A 75 -1.82 3.66 -1.33
CA ALA A 75 -2.15 3.75 -2.75
C ALA A 75 -1.41 4.90 -3.44
N TYR A 76 -1.31 6.06 -2.78
CA TYR A 76 -0.55 7.20 -3.28
C TYR A 76 0.94 6.87 -3.50
N HIS A 77 1.62 6.31 -2.49
CA HIS A 77 3.04 5.97 -2.61
C HIS A 77 3.31 4.80 -3.56
N ILE A 78 2.45 3.78 -3.59
CA ILE A 78 2.52 2.70 -4.59
C ILE A 78 2.38 3.28 -5.99
N GLY A 79 1.49 4.26 -6.18
CA GLY A 79 1.34 5.00 -7.43
C GLY A 79 2.62 5.72 -7.85
N GLN A 80 3.32 6.38 -6.92
CA GLN A 80 4.62 7.01 -7.17
C GLN A 80 5.68 5.99 -7.60
N ILE A 81 5.76 4.84 -6.92
CA ILE A 81 6.68 3.74 -7.28
C ILE A 81 6.39 3.22 -8.69
N VAL A 82 5.13 2.96 -9.00
CA VAL A 82 4.70 2.49 -10.33
C VAL A 82 4.99 3.53 -11.40
N PHE A 83 4.78 4.82 -11.12
CA PHE A 83 5.08 5.90 -12.05
C PHE A 83 6.57 5.95 -12.39
N LEU A 84 7.45 5.88 -11.38
CA LEU A 84 8.89 5.83 -11.59
C LEU A 84 9.31 4.57 -12.35
N ALA A 85 8.79 3.41 -11.98
CA ALA A 85 9.10 2.15 -12.65
C ALA A 85 8.67 2.18 -14.13
N LYS A 86 7.50 2.75 -14.43
CA LYS A 86 7.03 2.95 -15.80
C LYS A 86 7.95 3.87 -16.59
N HIS A 87 8.39 4.97 -15.99
CA HIS A 87 9.32 5.90 -16.64
C HIS A 87 10.67 5.24 -16.93
N LEU A 88 11.23 4.51 -15.96
CA LEU A 88 12.52 3.82 -16.07
C LEU A 88 12.50 2.66 -17.07
N ARG A 89 11.40 1.90 -17.15
CA ARG A 89 11.25 0.80 -18.12
C ARG A 89 10.83 1.28 -19.51
N SER A 90 10.18 2.44 -19.60
CA SER A 90 9.79 3.06 -20.87
C SER A 90 9.13 2.07 -21.84
N GLY A 91 9.73 1.83 -23.02
CA GLY A 91 9.21 0.89 -24.03
C GLY A 91 9.15 -0.58 -23.58
N GLU A 92 9.89 -0.97 -22.54
CA GLU A 92 9.83 -2.31 -21.95
C GLU A 92 8.76 -2.44 -20.86
N TRP A 93 8.03 -1.37 -20.53
CA TRP A 93 7.01 -1.43 -19.50
C TRP A 93 5.89 -2.40 -19.88
N GLN A 94 5.69 -3.41 -19.04
CA GLN A 94 4.55 -4.31 -19.14
C GLN A 94 3.38 -3.75 -18.31
N SER A 95 2.22 -3.63 -18.94
CA SER A 95 1.01 -3.15 -18.25
C SER A 95 0.67 -4.06 -17.07
N LEU A 96 0.50 -3.47 -15.88
CA LEU A 96 0.04 -4.17 -14.67
C LEU A 96 -1.48 -4.39 -14.64
N SER A 97 -2.18 -3.85 -15.64
CA SER A 97 -3.61 -4.05 -15.87
C SER A 97 -3.86 -4.28 -17.37
N ILE A 98 -5.07 -4.03 -17.85
CA ILE A 98 -5.41 -4.13 -19.27
C ILE A 98 -4.58 -3.12 -20.09
N PRO A 99 -3.76 -3.58 -21.06
CA PRO A 99 -3.05 -2.68 -21.95
C PRO A 99 -3.98 -1.73 -22.70
N ARG A 100 -3.51 -0.52 -23.01
CA ARG A 100 -4.30 0.46 -23.78
C ARG A 100 -4.75 -0.15 -25.11
N GLY A 101 -6.04 -0.03 -25.42
CA GLY A 101 -6.64 -0.58 -26.64
C GLY A 101 -6.97 -2.08 -26.59
N LYS A 102 -6.81 -2.74 -25.43
CA LYS A 102 -7.09 -4.18 -25.25
C LYS A 102 -8.28 -4.48 -24.34
N SER A 103 -9.04 -3.47 -23.92
CA SER A 103 -10.17 -3.64 -22.98
C SER A 103 -11.32 -4.46 -23.55
N GLU A 104 -11.68 -4.26 -24.81
CA GLU A 104 -12.78 -5.00 -25.45
C GLU A 104 -12.46 -6.49 -25.55
N GLU A 105 -11.27 -6.83 -26.06
CA GLU A 105 -10.77 -8.20 -26.17
C GLU A 105 -10.78 -8.93 -24.80
N VAL A 106 -10.31 -8.26 -23.74
CA VAL A 106 -10.30 -8.82 -22.38
C VAL A 106 -11.73 -9.04 -21.87
N ASN A 107 -12.63 -8.09 -22.09
CA ASN A 107 -14.02 -8.18 -21.64
C ASN A 107 -14.77 -9.31 -22.36
N GLU A 108 -14.61 -9.43 -23.68
CA GLU A 108 -15.20 -10.52 -24.47
C GLU A 108 -14.74 -11.88 -23.97
N ARG A 109 -13.42 -12.05 -23.75
CA ARG A 109 -12.86 -13.30 -23.22
C ARG A 109 -13.38 -13.62 -21.83
N ALA A 110 -13.53 -12.62 -20.95
CA ALA A 110 -14.09 -12.81 -19.62
C ALA A 110 -15.56 -13.25 -19.66
N MET A 111 -16.36 -12.65 -20.55
CA MET A 111 -17.76 -13.01 -20.75
C MET A 111 -17.92 -14.42 -21.35
N ALA A 112 -17.08 -14.79 -22.31
CA ALA A 112 -17.06 -16.14 -22.88
C ALA A 112 -16.74 -17.21 -21.82
N LYS A 113 -15.74 -16.96 -20.94
CA LYS A 113 -15.42 -17.86 -19.82
C LYS A 113 -16.59 -18.03 -18.86
N ARG A 114 -17.32 -16.97 -18.54
CA ARG A 114 -18.49 -17.02 -17.66
C ARG A 114 -19.62 -17.86 -18.24
N ARG A 115 -19.83 -17.81 -19.56
CA ARG A 115 -20.84 -18.62 -20.26
C ARG A 115 -20.47 -20.09 -20.36
N ALA A 116 -19.18 -20.42 -20.48
CA ALA A 116 -18.70 -21.80 -20.58
C ALA A 116 -18.59 -22.53 -19.23
N GLY A 117 -18.63 -21.79 -18.11
CA GLY A 117 -18.66 -22.35 -16.75
C GLY A 117 -20.06 -22.40 -16.13
N GLN A 118 -21.10 -22.07 -16.90
CA GLN A 118 -22.52 -22.32 -16.61
C GLN A 118 -22.97 -23.54 -17.42
#